data_AF-A0A2H5N0S2-F1
#
_entry.id   AF-A0A2H5N0S2-F1
#
_cell.length_a   1.000
_cell.length_b   1.000
_cell.length_c   1.000
_cell.angle_alpha   90.00
_cell.angle_beta   90.00
_cell.angle_gamma   90.00
#
_symmetry.space_group_name_H-M   'P 1'
#
loop_
_entity.id
_entity.type
_entity.pdbx_description
1 polymer ?
#
loop_
_entity_poly.entity_id
_entity_poly.type
_entity_poly.pdbx_seq_one_letter_code
_entity_poly.pdbx_strand_id
1 'polypeptide(L)'
;MWLSTMRALPLASQEASGAIEAYHVKLKTKLFDDSHLGALQRVDWLVHKLTTELHSSYWLDRYADESDSFQNVKDEYIASTSWHRAMQIPNSAVTLGDKEHLFARVSSQKDSSLTHLVWNPGSEFAFCDCAWSMQGNICKHVVKVNMICANNEGYQPSMSFQSLREVLMNLWTKPMDDSVELDLSVAWTHNMLDQIKQLVELSSSDDIGAVVNNLPLKWVSKKGRTSVGIPSSTLALPSSSKSSTVHKKNRKRKRLSRLR
;
A
#
# COMPACT_ATOMS: atom_id res chain seq x y z
N MET A 1 27.10 -6.83 12.74
CA MET A 1 25.71 -6.79 13.24
C MET A 1 24.95 -5.62 12.62
N TRP A 2 25.23 -4.35 12.98
CA TRP A 2 24.53 -3.17 12.43
C TRP A 2 24.55 -3.04 10.90
N LEU A 3 25.69 -3.25 10.24
CA LEU A 3 25.77 -3.22 8.77
C LEU A 3 24.90 -4.30 8.09
N SER A 4 24.81 -5.48 8.70
CA SER A 4 23.97 -6.57 8.21
C SER A 4 22.49 -6.24 8.41
N THR A 5 22.13 -5.63 9.54
CA THR A 5 20.77 -5.18 9.84
C THR A 5 20.31 -4.06 8.92
N MET A 6 21.17 -3.07 8.63
CA MET A 6 20.87 -1.98 7.69
C MET A 6 20.72 -2.46 6.24
N ARG A 7 21.36 -3.57 5.86
CA ARG A 7 21.17 -4.20 4.55
C ARG A 7 19.91 -5.05 4.45
N ALA A 8 19.42 -5.59 5.57
CA ALA A 8 18.33 -6.56 5.59
C ALA A 8 16.97 -5.93 5.92
N LEU A 9 16.94 -4.78 6.60
CA LEU A 9 15.69 -4.09 6.95
C LEU A 9 15.30 -3.09 5.85
N PRO A 10 13.99 -2.94 5.56
CA PRO A 10 13.52 -1.88 4.69
C PRO A 10 13.93 -0.52 5.28
N LEU A 11 14.76 0.21 4.55
CA LEU A 11 15.18 1.54 4.94
C LEU A 11 14.03 2.50 4.68
N ALA A 12 13.57 3.18 5.73
CA ALA A 12 12.58 4.23 5.59
C ALA A 12 13.20 5.40 4.83
N SER A 13 12.51 5.89 3.80
CA SER A 13 12.94 7.09 3.10
C SER A 13 12.95 8.29 4.05
N GLN A 14 13.70 9.33 3.69
CA GLN A 14 13.67 10.59 4.42
C GLN A 14 12.27 11.23 4.43
N GLU A 15 11.48 11.00 3.38
CA GLU A 15 10.08 11.44 3.30
C GLU A 15 9.21 10.72 4.34
N ALA A 16 9.31 9.38 4.42
CA ALA A 16 8.59 8.59 5.40
C ALA A 16 9.00 9.00 6.84
N SER A 17 10.30 9.18 7.06
CA SER A 17 10.84 9.63 8.34
C SER A 17 10.34 11.04 8.70
N GLY A 18 10.25 11.94 7.72
CA GLY A 18 9.70 13.29 7.89
C GLY A 18 8.20 13.30 8.20
N ALA A 19 7.42 12.43 7.57
CA ALA A 19 5.99 12.28 7.86
C ALA A 19 5.77 11.75 9.29
N ILE A 20 6.55 10.76 9.71
CA ILE A 20 6.55 10.21 11.06
C ILE A 20 6.92 11.30 12.07
N GLU A 21 7.99 12.06 11.82
CA GLU A 21 8.39 13.17 12.68
C GLU A 21 7.28 14.22 12.80
N ALA A 22 6.69 14.67 11.70
CA ALA A 22 5.65 15.70 11.72
C ALA A 22 4.47 15.27 12.61
N TYR A 23 4.05 14.01 12.50
CA TYR A 23 3.04 13.42 13.38
C TYR A 23 3.48 13.44 14.85
N HIS A 24 4.71 13.01 15.15
CA HIS A 24 5.23 12.96 16.51
C HIS A 24 5.50 14.34 17.11
N VAL A 25 5.87 15.35 16.32
CA VAL A 25 6.02 16.73 16.77
C VAL A 25 4.65 17.27 17.18
N LYS A 26 3.60 17.05 16.39
CA LYS A 26 2.23 17.43 16.73
C LYS A 26 1.72 16.71 17.97
N LEU A 27 2.05 15.41 18.12
CA LEU A 27 1.79 14.66 19.35
C LEU A 27 2.49 15.32 20.53
N LYS A 28 3.79 15.61 20.43
CA LYS A 28 4.57 16.19 21.52
C LYS A 28 4.00 17.55 21.95
N THR A 29 3.68 18.43 21.00
CA THR A 29 3.14 19.76 21.30
C THR A 29 1.76 19.70 21.95
N LYS A 30 0.91 18.74 21.56
CA LYS A 30 -0.43 18.57 22.14
C LYS A 30 -0.43 17.85 23.48
N LEU A 31 0.50 16.91 23.68
CA LEU A 31 0.53 16.04 24.87
C LEU A 31 1.35 16.63 26.01
N PHE A 32 2.46 17.31 25.69
CA PHE A 32 3.35 17.96 26.66
C PHE A 32 3.11 19.47 26.76
N ASP A 33 1.89 19.92 26.47
CA ASP A 33 1.48 21.27 26.84
C ASP A 33 1.43 21.33 28.39
N ASP A 34 2.24 22.23 28.96
CA ASP A 34 2.47 22.35 30.42
C ASP A 34 1.16 22.50 31.21
N SER A 35 0.11 23.00 30.56
CA SER A 35 -1.25 23.14 31.09
C SER A 35 -1.93 21.82 31.47
N HIS A 36 -1.46 20.67 30.97
CA HIS A 36 -2.14 19.38 31.10
C HIS A 36 -1.28 18.24 31.65
N LEU A 37 -0.07 18.50 32.13
CA LEU A 37 0.85 17.46 32.64
C LEU A 37 0.25 16.62 33.79
N GLY A 38 -0.61 17.20 34.62
CA GLY A 38 -1.34 16.47 35.67
C GLY A 38 -2.48 15.58 35.13
N ALA A 39 -3.02 15.90 33.95
CA ALA A 39 -4.09 15.14 33.30
C ALA A 39 -3.58 13.90 32.54
N LEU A 40 -2.28 13.82 32.25
CA LEU A 40 -1.64 12.63 31.65
C LEU A 40 -1.83 11.35 32.46
N GLN A 41 -2.04 11.46 33.77
CA GLN A 41 -2.31 10.30 34.64
C GLN A 41 -3.71 9.70 34.40
N ARG A 42 -4.60 10.44 33.71
CA ARG A 42 -5.96 10.00 33.40
C ARG A 42 -6.01 9.37 32.01
N VAL A 43 -6.27 8.06 31.97
CA VAL A 43 -6.37 7.28 30.73
C VAL A 43 -7.52 7.78 29.83
N ASP A 44 -8.64 8.19 30.41
CA ASP A 44 -9.78 8.77 29.69
C ASP A 44 -9.40 10.05 28.93
N TRP A 45 -8.64 10.93 29.58
CA TRP A 45 -8.16 12.17 28.98
C TRP A 45 -7.16 11.88 27.86
N LEU A 46 -6.22 10.95 28.08
CA LEU A 46 -5.25 10.54 27.08
C LEU A 46 -5.92 9.96 25.83
N VAL A 47 -6.88 9.04 26.01
CA VAL A 47 -7.64 8.44 24.90
C VAL A 47 -8.39 9.52 24.14
N HIS A 48 -9.05 10.45 24.84
CA HIS A 48 -9.72 11.58 24.21
C HIS A 48 -8.73 12.38 23.37
N LYS A 49 -7.64 12.90 23.95
CA LYS A 49 -6.64 13.70 23.24
C LYS A 49 -6.06 13.01 22.00
N LEU A 50 -5.70 11.74 22.11
CA LEU A 50 -5.12 10.99 20.99
C LEU A 50 -6.13 10.80 19.85
N THR A 51 -7.38 10.47 20.17
CA THR A 51 -8.39 10.13 19.15
C THR A 51 -9.10 11.35 18.58
N THR A 52 -9.51 12.30 19.43
CA THR A 52 -10.36 13.43 19.04
C THR A 52 -9.59 14.67 18.65
N GLU A 53 -8.34 14.85 19.08
CA GLU A 53 -7.53 16.01 18.71
C GLU A 53 -6.37 15.63 17.80
N LEU A 54 -5.55 14.64 18.17
CA LEU A 54 -4.37 14.31 17.39
C LEU A 54 -4.73 13.58 16.09
N HIS A 55 -5.43 12.46 16.19
CA HIS A 55 -5.73 11.62 15.03
C HIS A 55 -6.67 12.32 14.05
N SER A 56 -7.73 12.96 14.56
CA SER A 56 -8.67 13.75 13.76
C SER A 56 -7.98 14.90 13.04
N SER A 57 -7.09 15.65 13.72
CA SER A 57 -6.39 16.77 13.10
C SER A 57 -5.37 16.31 12.07
N TYR A 58 -4.73 15.15 12.26
CA TYR A 58 -3.87 14.56 11.22
C TYR A 58 -4.66 14.26 9.95
N TRP A 59 -5.85 13.65 10.07
CA TRP A 59 -6.72 13.39 8.93
C TRP A 59 -7.26 14.67 8.30
N LEU A 60 -7.55 15.69 9.11
CA LEU A 60 -7.98 17.00 8.60
C LEU A 60 -6.87 17.65 7.76
N ASP A 61 -5.62 17.65 8.25
CA ASP A 61 -4.47 18.19 7.51
C ASP A 61 -4.29 17.44 6.18
N ARG A 62 -4.35 16.10 6.20
CA ARG A 62 -4.26 15.27 4.99
C ARG A 62 -5.40 15.54 4.00
N TYR A 63 -6.61 15.66 4.51
CA TYR A 63 -7.77 15.98 3.67
C TYR A 63 -7.65 17.38 3.08
N ALA A 64 -7.19 18.38 3.85
CA ALA A 64 -6.95 19.73 3.36
C ALA A 64 -5.87 19.76 2.26
N ASP A 65 -4.81 18.96 2.40
CA ASP A 65 -3.79 18.80 1.37
C ASP A 65 -4.35 18.22 0.07
N GLU A 66 -5.16 17.15 0.14
CA GLU A 66 -5.72 16.45 -1.03
C GLU A 66 -6.87 17.19 -1.71
N SER A 67 -7.75 17.82 -0.93
CA SER A 67 -8.97 18.48 -1.42
C SER A 67 -8.78 19.97 -1.76
N ASP A 68 -7.59 20.51 -1.49
CA ASP A 68 -7.26 21.95 -1.57
C ASP A 68 -8.29 22.84 -0.86
N SER A 69 -8.96 22.27 0.14
CA SER A 69 -9.96 22.93 0.97
C SER A 69 -9.31 23.39 2.28
N PHE A 70 -9.76 24.51 2.85
CA PHE A 70 -9.23 25.08 4.10
C PHE A 70 -7.77 25.56 4.01
N GLN A 71 -7.51 26.54 3.13
CA GLN A 71 -6.17 27.09 2.88
C GLN A 71 -5.41 27.50 4.16
N ASN A 72 -6.08 28.13 5.12
CA ASN A 72 -5.43 28.58 6.35
C ASN A 72 -4.88 27.42 7.20
N VAL A 73 -5.60 26.29 7.29
CA VAL A 73 -5.20 25.11 8.06
C VAL A 73 -4.00 24.44 7.39
N LYS A 74 -4.06 24.34 6.06
CA LYS A 74 -2.99 23.83 5.21
C LYS A 74 -1.72 24.66 5.34
N ASP A 75 -1.82 25.98 5.26
CA ASP A 75 -0.67 26.88 5.33
C ASP A 75 0.05 26.81 6.69
N GLU A 76 -0.69 26.74 7.80
CA GLU A 76 -0.13 26.58 9.14
C GLU A 76 0.60 25.24 9.30
N TYR A 77 -0.03 24.14 8.86
CA TYR A 77 0.57 22.81 8.87
C TYR A 77 1.84 22.78 8.02
N ILE A 78 1.78 23.23 6.77
CA ILE A 78 2.91 23.23 5.85
C ILE A 78 4.07 24.04 6.43
N ALA A 79 3.82 25.24 6.97
CA ALA A 79 4.84 26.08 7.60
C ALA A 79 5.53 25.43 8.82
N SER A 80 4.84 24.51 9.49
CA SER A 80 5.40 23.76 10.62
C SER A 80 6.43 22.71 10.19
N THR A 81 6.36 22.21 8.94
CA THR A 81 7.22 21.13 8.45
C THR A 81 8.66 21.58 8.21
N SER A 82 9.62 20.67 8.47
CA SER A 82 11.03 20.88 8.15
C SER A 82 11.27 21.02 6.64
N TRP A 83 10.45 20.35 5.81
CA TRP A 83 10.46 20.43 4.36
C TRP A 83 10.15 21.83 3.83
N HIS A 84 9.05 22.45 4.29
CA HIS A 84 8.73 23.81 3.84
C HIS A 84 9.80 24.82 4.27
N ARG A 85 10.30 24.69 5.50
CA ARG A 85 11.40 25.54 6.00
C ARG A 85 12.71 25.33 5.24
N ALA A 86 12.94 24.12 4.71
CA ALA A 86 14.09 23.84 3.85
C ALA A 86 13.97 24.54 2.50
N MET A 87 12.77 24.55 1.90
CA MET A 87 12.53 25.25 0.63
C MET A 87 12.83 26.76 0.69
N GLN A 88 12.65 27.37 1.87
CA GLN A 88 12.96 28.78 2.09
C GLN A 88 14.47 29.09 2.14
N ILE A 89 15.33 28.07 2.31
CA ILE A 89 16.79 28.24 2.27
C ILE A 89 17.21 28.30 0.80
N PRO A 90 17.90 29.37 0.33
CA PRO A 90 18.35 29.45 -1.05
C PRO A 90 19.48 28.43 -1.33
N ASN A 91 19.60 27.95 -2.57
CA ASN A 91 20.66 27.01 -2.94
C ASN A 91 22.07 27.61 -2.77
N SER A 92 22.20 28.93 -2.97
CA SER A 92 23.47 29.65 -2.77
C SER A 92 23.95 29.69 -1.32
N ALA A 93 23.08 29.45 -0.35
CA ALA A 93 23.44 29.36 1.07
C ALA A 93 24.06 28.01 1.45
N VAL A 94 24.13 27.06 0.52
CA VAL A 94 24.70 25.73 0.76
C VAL A 94 26.01 25.60 0.00
N THR A 95 27.09 25.34 0.73
CA THR A 95 28.40 25.02 0.16
C THR A 95 28.72 23.56 0.43
N LEU A 96 28.88 22.78 -0.63
CA LEU A 96 29.29 21.37 -0.58
C LEU A 96 30.83 21.31 -0.47
N GLY A 97 31.37 20.46 0.41
CA GLY A 97 32.82 20.30 0.55
C GLY A 97 33.45 19.57 -0.64
N ASP A 98 34.54 20.12 -1.19
CA ASP A 98 35.11 19.72 -2.48
C ASP A 98 35.80 18.33 -2.52
N LYS A 99 36.25 17.78 -1.39
CA LYS A 99 37.24 16.69 -1.46
C LYS A 99 36.69 15.29 -1.29
N GLU A 100 35.57 15.09 -0.58
CA GLU A 100 35.04 13.74 -0.31
C GLU A 100 33.51 13.71 -0.09
N HIS A 101 32.79 14.80 -0.39
CA HIS A 101 31.35 14.94 -0.10
C HIS A 101 30.96 14.61 1.36
N LEU A 102 31.90 14.62 2.31
CA LEU A 102 31.62 14.18 3.68
C LEU A 102 30.77 15.17 4.48
N PHE A 103 30.84 16.45 4.11
CA PHE A 103 30.12 17.51 4.78
C PHE A 103 29.61 18.58 3.81
N ALA A 104 28.49 19.18 4.19
CA ALA A 104 27.94 20.38 3.59
C ALA A 104 27.81 21.46 4.67
N ARG A 105 28.02 22.72 4.31
CA ARG A 105 27.77 23.85 5.21
C ARG A 105 26.55 24.60 4.72
N VAL A 106 25.68 24.95 5.66
CA VAL A 106 24.49 25.76 5.40
C VAL A 106 24.61 27.06 6.20
N SER A 107 24.72 28.18 5.50
CA SER A 107 24.73 29.50 6.16
C SER A 107 23.33 29.87 6.64
N SER A 108 23.21 30.37 7.86
CA SER A 108 21.96 30.87 8.40
C SER A 108 21.49 32.11 7.64
N GLN A 109 20.19 32.18 7.39
CA GLN A 109 19.56 33.32 6.71
C GLN A 109 19.48 34.56 7.61
N LYS A 110 19.39 34.36 8.94
CA LYS A 110 19.28 35.45 9.91
C LYS A 110 20.63 36.07 10.23
N ASP A 111 21.66 35.22 10.36
CA ASP A 111 23.02 35.61 10.72
C ASP A 111 24.02 34.93 9.78
N SER A 112 24.61 35.67 8.85
CA SER A 112 25.55 35.11 7.87
C SER A 112 26.85 34.58 8.49
N SER A 113 27.15 34.94 9.75
CA SER A 113 28.27 34.42 10.52
C SER A 113 28.03 33.02 11.08
N LEU A 114 26.77 32.58 11.14
CA LEU A 114 26.39 31.30 11.71
C LEU A 114 26.23 30.28 10.58
N THR A 115 27.08 29.26 10.60
CA THR A 115 27.04 28.16 9.64
C THR A 115 26.76 26.85 10.35
N HIS A 116 25.81 26.08 9.83
CA HIS A 116 25.51 24.74 10.29
C HIS A 116 26.24 23.70 9.45
N LEU A 117 26.86 22.73 10.11
CA LEU A 117 27.51 21.61 9.44
C LEU A 117 26.52 20.44 9.32
N VAL A 118 26.40 19.92 8.10
CA VAL A 118 25.64 18.71 7.77
C VAL A 118 26.63 17.63 7.35
N TRP A 119 26.60 16.50 8.05
CA TRP A 119 27.45 15.34 7.77
C TRP A 119 26.71 14.33 6.90
N ASN A 120 27.45 13.60 6.07
CA ASN A 120 26.91 12.59 5.14
C ASN A 120 25.78 13.12 4.24
N PRO A 121 26.01 14.23 3.51
CA PRO A 121 25.00 14.84 2.64
C PRO A 121 24.53 13.86 1.55
N GLY A 122 23.24 13.89 1.22
CA GLY A 122 22.63 12.99 0.23
C GLY A 122 22.22 11.62 0.77
N SER A 123 22.45 11.35 2.06
CA SER A 123 22.10 10.09 2.71
C SER A 123 20.90 10.26 3.66
N GLU A 124 20.17 9.17 3.88
CA GLU A 124 19.14 9.05 4.94
C GLU A 124 19.72 9.19 6.35
N PHE A 125 21.02 8.92 6.48
CA PHE A 125 21.76 9.02 7.75
C PHE A 125 22.46 10.36 7.93
N ALA A 126 22.08 11.37 7.14
CA ALA A 126 22.59 12.72 7.27
C ALA A 126 22.16 13.33 8.61
N PHE A 127 23.08 14.02 9.29
CA PHE A 127 22.78 14.71 10.55
C PHE A 127 23.41 16.10 10.58
N CYS A 128 22.80 17.01 11.34
CA CYS A 128 23.23 18.39 11.45
C CYS A 128 23.59 18.73 12.91
N ASP A 129 24.46 19.71 13.09
CA ASP A 129 24.85 20.25 14.40
C ASP A 129 23.82 21.22 15.02
N CYS A 130 22.73 21.55 14.32
CA CYS A 130 21.75 22.50 14.84
C CYS A 130 20.96 21.90 16.01
N ALA A 131 20.52 22.75 16.95
CA ALA A 131 19.81 22.32 18.16
C ALA A 131 18.61 21.39 17.90
N TRP A 132 17.84 21.63 16.82
CA TRP A 132 16.73 20.75 16.44
C TRP A 132 17.18 19.34 16.06
N SER A 133 18.28 19.22 15.30
CA SER A 133 18.85 17.95 14.86
C SER A 133 19.48 17.20 16.03
N MET A 134 20.10 17.91 16.98
CA MET A 134 20.69 17.32 18.18
C MET A 134 19.66 16.67 19.12
N GLN A 135 18.37 17.03 18.99
CA GLN A 135 17.26 16.36 19.69
C GLN A 135 16.77 15.08 18.97
N GLY A 136 17.41 14.69 17.87
CA GLY A 136 17.03 13.53 17.05
C GLY A 136 15.91 13.81 16.04
N ASN A 137 15.59 15.08 15.79
CA ASN A 137 14.57 15.48 14.83
C ASN A 137 15.20 15.78 13.44
N ILE A 138 14.48 15.59 12.34
CA ILE A 138 14.97 15.94 10.99
C ILE A 138 14.89 17.45 10.82
N CYS A 139 16.07 18.07 10.74
CA CYS A 139 16.14 19.50 10.57
C CYS A 139 16.04 19.94 9.10
N LYS A 140 15.62 21.19 8.91
CA LYS A 140 15.54 21.85 7.60
C LYS A 140 16.87 21.86 6.84
N HIS A 141 18.02 21.86 7.54
CA HIS A 141 19.33 21.89 6.89
C HIS A 141 19.65 20.56 6.21
N VAL A 142 19.40 19.43 6.88
CA VAL A 142 19.59 18.09 6.30
C VAL A 142 18.68 17.91 5.09
N VAL A 143 17.41 18.30 5.21
CA VAL A 143 16.45 18.25 4.10
C VAL A 143 16.93 19.09 2.92
N LYS A 144 17.36 20.34 3.15
CA LYS A 144 17.83 21.22 2.09
C LYS A 144 19.05 20.66 1.37
N VAL A 145 20.03 20.17 2.13
CA VAL A 145 21.26 19.60 1.57
C VAL A 145 20.93 18.37 0.74
N ASN A 146 20.06 17.48 1.23
CA ASN A 146 19.68 16.27 0.49
C ASN A 146 18.91 16.60 -0.81
N MET A 147 18.06 17.63 -0.83
CA MET A 147 17.44 18.11 -2.08
C MET A 147 18.48 18.54 -3.12
N ILE A 148 19.53 19.24 -2.70
CA ILE A 148 20.59 19.70 -3.61
C ILE A 148 21.40 18.50 -4.12
N CYS A 149 21.77 17.59 -3.22
CA CYS A 149 22.51 16.37 -3.57
C CYS A 149 21.73 15.51 -4.57
N ALA A 150 20.42 15.34 -4.40
CA ALA A 150 19.57 14.58 -5.32
C ALA A 150 19.59 15.13 -6.76
N ASN A 151 19.83 16.44 -6.93
CA ASN A 151 19.86 17.08 -8.25
C ASN A 151 21.27 17.15 -8.87
N ASN A 152 22.32 16.79 -8.13
CA ASN A 152 23.70 16.88 -8.61
C ASN A 152 24.19 15.56 -9.20
N GLU A 153 24.75 15.64 -10.41
CA GLU A 153 25.41 14.53 -11.10
C GLU A 153 26.68 14.12 -10.33
N GLY A 154 26.56 13.11 -9.46
CA GLY A 154 27.66 12.63 -8.62
C GLY A 154 27.22 11.99 -7.30
N TYR A 155 26.01 12.33 -6.83
CA TYR A 155 25.43 11.66 -5.67
C TYR A 155 24.72 10.37 -6.06
N GLN A 156 24.97 9.32 -5.28
CA GLN A 156 24.25 8.07 -5.43
C GLN A 156 22.79 8.25 -4.96
N PRO A 157 21.83 7.53 -5.57
CA PRO A 157 20.46 7.52 -5.09
C PRO A 157 20.40 7.07 -3.63
N SER A 158 19.37 7.50 -2.89
CA SER A 158 19.20 7.13 -1.49
C SER A 158 19.12 5.60 -1.33
N MET A 159 19.56 5.08 -0.17
CA MET A 159 19.57 3.64 0.07
C MET A 159 18.17 3.04 0.06
N SER A 160 17.16 3.74 0.59
CA SER A 160 15.75 3.34 0.51
C SER A 160 15.28 3.25 -0.93
N PHE A 161 15.68 4.20 -1.79
CA PHE A 161 15.31 4.20 -3.19
C PHE A 161 16.00 3.05 -3.95
N GLN A 162 17.29 2.80 -3.68
CA GLN A 162 18.00 1.67 -4.26
C GLN A 162 17.37 0.34 -3.84
N SER A 163 17.04 0.17 -2.56
CA SER A 163 16.35 -1.01 -2.04
C SER A 163 14.97 -1.20 -2.70
N LEU A 164 14.17 -0.13 -2.79
CA LEU A 164 12.88 -0.18 -3.49
C LEU A 164 13.06 -0.59 -4.96
N ARG A 165 14.04 0.01 -5.65
CA ARG A 165 14.35 -0.32 -7.04
C ARG A 165 14.75 -1.79 -7.19
N GLU A 166 15.58 -2.32 -6.30
CA GLU A 166 15.95 -3.74 -6.31
C GLU A 166 14.74 -4.64 -6.08
N VAL A 167 13.87 -4.32 -5.11
CA VAL A 167 12.63 -5.06 -4.86
C VAL A 167 11.74 -5.06 -6.11
N LEU A 168 11.56 -3.91 -6.76
CA LEU A 168 10.77 -3.78 -7.98
C LEU A 168 11.39 -4.56 -9.15
N MET A 169 12.71 -4.53 -9.32
CA MET A 169 13.41 -5.29 -10.36
C MET A 169 13.35 -6.80 -10.09
N ASN A 170 13.42 -7.22 -8.83
CA ASN A 170 13.23 -8.62 -8.44
C ASN A 170 11.80 -9.10 -8.71
N LEU A 171 10.79 -8.28 -8.39
CA LEU A 171 9.40 -8.54 -8.73
C LEU A 171 9.17 -8.63 -10.24
N TRP A 172 9.84 -7.79 -11.02
CA TRP A 172 9.76 -7.82 -12.49
C TRP A 172 10.41 -9.10 -13.05
N THR A 173 11.62 -9.43 -12.60
CA THR A 173 12.40 -10.57 -13.13
C THR A 173 11.85 -11.92 -12.67
N LYS A 174 11.20 -11.97 -11.52
CA LYS A 174 10.50 -13.14 -11.00
C LYS A 174 9.10 -12.72 -10.52
N PRO A 175 8.12 -12.60 -11.43
CA PRO A 175 6.75 -12.38 -11.02
C PRO A 175 6.35 -13.48 -10.05
N MET A 176 5.68 -13.12 -8.96
CA MET A 176 5.27 -14.07 -7.93
C MET A 176 4.57 -15.27 -8.60
N ASP A 177 5.12 -16.48 -8.39
CA ASP A 177 4.59 -17.75 -8.90
C ASP A 177 3.14 -18.01 -8.41
N ASP A 178 2.66 -17.23 -7.42
CA ASP A 178 1.29 -17.26 -6.86
C ASP A 178 0.48 -15.98 -7.18
N SER A 179 0.73 -15.32 -8.32
CA SER A 179 -0.11 -14.20 -8.73
C SER A 179 -1.41 -14.69 -9.38
N VAL A 180 -2.54 -14.08 -9.01
CA VAL A 180 -3.86 -14.33 -9.64
C VAL A 180 -3.79 -14.15 -11.16
N GLU A 181 -2.91 -13.27 -11.62
CA GLU A 181 -2.68 -13.02 -13.05
C GLU A 181 -1.98 -14.18 -13.74
N LEU A 182 -1.02 -14.85 -13.07
CA LEU A 182 -0.43 -16.11 -13.54
C LEU A 182 -1.47 -17.23 -13.57
N ASP A 183 -2.23 -17.43 -12.50
CA ASP A 183 -3.31 -18.43 -12.46
C ASP A 183 -4.34 -18.21 -13.59
N LEU A 184 -4.72 -16.95 -13.82
CA LEU A 184 -5.59 -16.58 -14.92
C LEU A 184 -4.94 -16.94 -16.26
N SER A 185 -3.69 -16.57 -16.50
CA SER A 185 -2.97 -16.88 -17.74
C SER A 185 -2.83 -18.40 -17.97
N VAL A 186 -2.59 -19.18 -16.92
CA VAL A 186 -2.51 -20.64 -16.96
C VAL A 186 -3.88 -21.24 -17.27
N ALA A 187 -4.96 -20.74 -16.69
CA ALA A 187 -6.32 -21.18 -17.01
C ALA A 187 -6.68 -20.88 -18.48
N TRP A 188 -6.33 -19.70 -19.00
CA TRP A 188 -6.55 -19.34 -20.40
C TRP A 188 -5.77 -20.22 -21.37
N THR A 189 -4.51 -20.50 -21.08
CA THR A 189 -3.68 -21.39 -21.92
C THR A 189 -4.22 -22.82 -21.96
N HIS A 190 -4.70 -23.35 -20.82
CA HIS A 190 -5.34 -24.67 -20.78
C HIS A 190 -6.66 -24.69 -21.56
N ASN A 191 -7.49 -23.65 -21.45
CA ASN A 191 -8.72 -23.54 -22.22
C ASN A 191 -8.45 -23.45 -23.73
N MET A 192 -7.48 -22.64 -24.16
CA MET A 192 -7.09 -22.56 -25.57
C MET A 192 -6.54 -23.90 -26.08
N LEU A 193 -5.73 -24.59 -25.28
CA LEU A 193 -5.21 -25.92 -25.63
C LEU A 193 -6.35 -26.94 -25.80
N ASP A 194 -7.35 -26.91 -24.93
CA ASP A 194 -8.52 -27.80 -25.02
C ASP A 194 -9.35 -27.51 -26.29
N GLN A 195 -9.56 -26.23 -26.60
CA GLN A 195 -10.22 -25.82 -27.84
C GLN A 195 -9.45 -26.28 -29.09
N ILE A 196 -8.13 -26.13 -29.10
CA ILE A 196 -7.29 -26.62 -30.21
C ILE A 196 -7.38 -28.14 -30.34
N LYS A 197 -7.35 -28.88 -29.23
CA LYS A 197 -7.51 -30.35 -29.25
C LYS A 197 -8.86 -30.76 -29.79
N GLN A 198 -9.95 -30.13 -29.37
CA GLN A 198 -11.29 -30.40 -29.88
C GLN A 198 -11.41 -30.06 -31.38
N LEU A 199 -10.80 -28.96 -31.82
CA LEU A 199 -10.76 -28.60 -33.24
C LEU A 199 -9.97 -29.61 -34.08
N VAL A 200 -8.84 -30.07 -33.56
CA VAL A 200 -8.02 -31.12 -34.21
C VAL A 200 -8.82 -32.42 -34.28
N GLU A 201 -9.46 -32.84 -33.19
CA GLU A 201 -10.30 -34.05 -33.13
C GLU A 201 -11.45 -33.97 -34.14
N LEU A 202 -12.13 -32.82 -34.24
CA LEU A 202 -13.16 -32.56 -35.25
C LEU A 202 -12.60 -32.65 -36.69
N SER A 203 -11.39 -32.14 -36.93
CA SER A 203 -10.77 -32.15 -38.26
C SER A 203 -10.25 -33.51 -38.68
N SER A 204 -9.88 -34.36 -37.71
CA SER A 204 -9.36 -35.71 -37.94
C SER A 204 -10.44 -36.80 -37.95
N SER A 205 -11.68 -36.46 -37.59
CA SER A 205 -12.79 -37.40 -37.50
C SER A 205 -13.54 -37.51 -38.83
N ASP A 206 -13.71 -38.74 -39.32
CA ASP A 206 -14.54 -39.04 -40.50
C ASP A 206 -16.05 -39.02 -40.19
N ASP A 207 -16.44 -39.01 -38.90
CA ASP A 207 -17.84 -38.98 -38.45
C ASP A 207 -18.06 -37.94 -37.34
N ILE A 208 -18.68 -36.83 -37.72
CA ILE A 208 -19.02 -35.71 -36.83
C ILE A 208 -19.98 -36.17 -35.71
N GLY A 209 -20.79 -37.21 -35.95
CA GLY A 209 -21.73 -37.75 -34.97
C GLY A 209 -21.06 -38.34 -33.73
N ALA A 210 -19.87 -38.95 -33.89
CA ALA A 210 -19.11 -39.51 -32.79
C ALA A 210 -18.55 -38.41 -31.85
N VAL A 211 -18.07 -37.30 -32.43
CA VAL A 211 -17.53 -36.16 -31.67
C VAL A 211 -18.64 -35.44 -30.91
N VAL A 212 -19.81 -35.24 -31.53
CA VAL A 212 -20.97 -34.58 -30.90
C VAL A 212 -21.49 -35.36 -29.68
N ASN A 213 -21.39 -36.69 -29.69
CA ASN A 213 -21.81 -37.51 -28.56
C ASN A 213 -20.87 -37.42 -27.34
N ASN A 214 -19.61 -37.04 -27.57
CA ASN A 214 -18.59 -36.85 -26.54
C ASN A 214 -18.58 -35.42 -25.97
N LEU A 215 -19.30 -34.47 -26.58
CA LEU A 215 -19.44 -33.12 -26.03
C LEU A 215 -20.22 -33.14 -24.71
N PRO A 216 -19.81 -32.33 -23.72
CA PRO A 216 -20.40 -32.35 -22.38
C PRO A 216 -21.88 -31.91 -22.36
N LEU A 217 -22.31 -31.10 -23.33
CA LEU A 217 -23.69 -30.66 -23.48
C LEU A 217 -24.46 -31.60 -24.41
N LYS A 218 -25.07 -32.65 -23.83
CA LYS A 218 -25.98 -33.54 -24.57
C LYS A 218 -27.32 -32.84 -24.78
N TRP A 219 -27.56 -32.35 -25.99
CA TRP A 219 -28.87 -31.83 -26.41
C TRP A 219 -29.88 -32.97 -26.46
N VAL A 220 -30.62 -33.19 -25.37
CA VAL A 220 -31.69 -34.19 -25.35
C VAL A 220 -32.85 -33.69 -26.19
N SER A 221 -32.97 -34.21 -27.41
CA SER A 221 -34.19 -34.10 -28.22
C SER A 221 -35.34 -34.75 -27.44
N LYS A 222 -36.26 -33.94 -26.89
CA LYS A 222 -37.51 -34.43 -26.30
C LYS A 222 -38.37 -35.07 -27.40
N LYS A 223 -38.27 -36.39 -27.53
CA LYS A 223 -39.17 -37.21 -28.37
C LYS A 223 -40.56 -37.27 -27.74
N GLY A 224 -41.59 -37.20 -28.58
CA GLY A 224 -42.97 -36.81 -28.27
C GLY A 224 -43.67 -37.57 -27.14
N ARG A 225 -44.52 -36.83 -26.42
CA ARG A 225 -45.47 -37.36 -25.42
C ARG A 225 -46.70 -37.93 -26.14
N THR A 226 -46.69 -39.20 -26.50
CA THR A 226 -47.93 -39.97 -26.70
C THR A 226 -47.70 -41.44 -26.41
N SER A 227 -47.88 -41.85 -25.15
CA SER A 227 -48.57 -43.09 -24.81
C SER A 227 -48.96 -43.05 -23.33
N VAL A 228 -50.25 -43.31 -23.10
CA VAL A 228 -50.90 -43.40 -21.80
C VAL A 228 -50.56 -44.77 -21.21
N GLY A 229 -50.02 -44.80 -20.00
CA GLY A 229 -49.72 -46.04 -19.27
C GLY A 229 -49.14 -45.73 -17.89
N ILE A 230 -49.80 -46.23 -16.85
CA ILE A 230 -49.52 -46.05 -15.42
C ILE A 230 -48.13 -46.61 -15.05
N PRO A 231 -47.39 -46.00 -14.11
CA PRO A 231 -45.96 -46.25 -13.91
C PRO A 231 -45.69 -47.44 -12.98
N SER A 232 -44.71 -48.28 -13.31
CA SER A 232 -44.11 -49.23 -12.36
C SER A 232 -42.85 -48.62 -11.76
N SER A 233 -42.95 -48.30 -10.48
CA SER A 233 -41.88 -47.80 -9.63
C SER A 233 -40.92 -48.91 -9.20
N THR A 234 -39.64 -48.77 -9.55
CA THR A 234 -38.53 -49.23 -8.69
C THR A 234 -37.26 -48.45 -9.04
N LEU A 235 -37.05 -47.32 -8.35
CA LEU A 235 -35.75 -46.66 -8.27
C LEU A 235 -34.98 -47.32 -7.13
N ALA A 236 -33.99 -48.14 -7.49
CA ALA A 236 -32.95 -48.58 -6.57
C ALA A 236 -31.92 -47.44 -6.43
N LEU A 237 -31.82 -46.88 -5.23
CA LEU A 237 -30.68 -46.07 -4.79
C LEU A 237 -29.77 -46.97 -3.93
N PRO A 238 -28.44 -46.95 -4.12
CA PRO A 238 -27.51 -47.58 -3.20
C PRO A 238 -27.34 -46.75 -1.92
N SER A 239 -27.20 -47.49 -0.82
CA SER A 239 -27.01 -47.04 0.55
C SER A 239 -25.61 -46.50 0.84
N SER A 240 -25.52 -45.38 1.57
CA SER A 240 -24.39 -45.09 2.45
C SER A 240 -24.89 -44.93 3.90
N SER A 241 -24.29 -45.71 4.77
CA SER A 241 -24.59 -45.88 6.18
C SER A 241 -24.24 -44.68 7.08
N LYS A 242 -25.17 -44.38 8.01
CA LYS A 242 -25.04 -43.82 9.38
C LYS A 242 -24.41 -42.41 9.48
N SER A 243 -24.90 -41.43 10.22
CA SER A 243 -25.93 -41.18 11.24
C SER A 243 -25.85 -39.64 11.44
N SER A 244 -26.81 -38.82 11.84
CA SER A 244 -28.05 -38.95 12.58
C SER A 244 -28.68 -37.54 12.59
N THR A 245 -30.01 -37.49 12.48
CA THR A 245 -30.94 -36.50 13.10
C THR A 245 -30.83 -35.01 12.71
N VAL A 246 -31.89 -34.22 12.47
CA VAL A 246 -33.35 -34.37 12.54
C VAL A 246 -33.99 -33.10 11.90
N HIS A 247 -35.03 -33.33 11.09
CA HIS A 247 -36.23 -32.52 10.84
C HIS A 247 -36.25 -31.01 10.46
N LYS A 248 -36.85 -30.79 9.28
CA LYS A 248 -38.19 -30.19 9.00
C LYS A 248 -38.28 -28.75 8.44
N LYS A 249 -39.01 -28.75 7.30
CA LYS A 249 -40.07 -27.82 6.83
C LYS A 249 -39.66 -26.60 5.99
N ASN A 250 -39.69 -26.82 4.67
CA ASN A 250 -40.00 -25.80 3.68
C ASN A 250 -41.45 -25.29 3.83
N ARG A 251 -41.61 -23.99 4.06
CA ARG A 251 -42.89 -23.26 4.01
C ARG A 251 -42.94 -22.51 2.67
N LYS A 252 -43.85 -22.93 1.79
CA LYS A 252 -44.08 -22.34 0.45
C LYS A 252 -44.41 -20.84 0.54
N ARG A 253 -43.69 -20.01 -0.23
CA ARG A 253 -43.98 -18.58 -0.41
C ARG A 253 -44.95 -18.40 -1.59
N LYS A 254 -46.17 -17.92 -1.31
CA LYS A 254 -47.11 -17.42 -2.33
C LYS A 254 -46.63 -16.05 -2.81
N ARG A 255 -46.69 -15.85 -4.13
CA ARG A 255 -46.37 -14.60 -4.83
C ARG A 255 -47.68 -13.81 -4.98
N LEU A 256 -47.71 -12.54 -4.59
CA LEU A 256 -48.78 -11.61 -4.91
C LEU A 256 -48.21 -10.33 -5.52
N SER A 257 -48.95 -9.85 -6.49
CA SER A 257 -48.72 -8.80 -7.46
C SER A 257 -48.98 -7.39 -6.92
N ARG A 258 -48.15 -6.45 -7.41
CA ARG A 258 -48.36 -5.02 -7.69
C ARG A 258 -49.40 -4.22 -6.89
N LEU A 259 -48.84 -3.32 -6.06
CA LEU A 259 -49.14 -1.90 -5.87
C LEU A 259 -50.32 -1.29 -6.65
N ARG A 260 -51.26 -0.73 -5.89
CA ARG A 260 -51.62 0.69 -5.96
C ARG A 260 -52.05 1.17 -4.58
#